data_AF-H2D720-F1
#
_entry.id   AF-H2D720-F1
#
_cell.length_a   1.000
_cell.length_b   1.000
_cell.length_c   1.000
_cell.angle_alpha   90.00
_cell.angle_beta   90.00
_cell.angle_gamma   90.00
#
_symmetry.space_group_name_H-M   'P 1'
#
loop_
_entity.id
_entity.type
_entity.pdbx_description
1 polymer ?
#
loop_
_entity_poly.entity_id
_entity_poly.type
_entity_poly.pdbx_seq_one_letter_code
_entity_poly.pdbx_strand_id
1 'polypeptide(L)'
;MTKKKLLIGVGAVLGMFLIGFMFYTMNKGNNHPKFQLEDGRTGTLKSEAKASSENKLPSDPEEAAKATLEQSDKEIKSYKDEIKEKLKVMMSNVGSGDIKAQPPYQITERGILTSLSNALVGGYTFDEDSLTVYNSDSKNVKQFTFNMVSEGTYVSYTGNYVTGTGQIQLATMQGSLNIAK
;
A
#
# COMPACT_ATOMS: atom_id res chain seq x y z
N MET A 1 -19.93 -39.89 -6.24
CA MET A 1 -20.48 -38.52 -6.36
C MET A 1 -19.88 -37.66 -5.24
N THR A 2 -18.84 -36.88 -5.54
CA THR A 2 -18.81 -35.42 -5.81
C THR A 2 -18.39 -34.61 -4.57
N LYS A 3 -17.07 -34.44 -4.39
CA LYS A 3 -16.47 -33.36 -3.58
C LYS A 3 -15.54 -32.54 -4.49
N LYS A 4 -16.12 -31.63 -5.28
CA LYS A 4 -15.40 -30.64 -6.10
C LYS A 4 -16.19 -29.33 -6.11
N LYS A 5 -16.24 -28.61 -4.99
CA LYS A 5 -16.80 -27.24 -4.91
C LYS A 5 -16.13 -26.39 -3.81
N LEU A 6 -14.80 -26.38 -3.75
CA LEU A 6 -14.07 -25.53 -2.79
C LEU A 6 -12.82 -24.85 -3.39
N LEU A 7 -12.88 -24.44 -4.66
CA LEU A 7 -11.74 -23.79 -5.33
C LEU A 7 -12.10 -22.54 -6.14
N ILE A 8 -13.36 -22.10 -6.14
CA ILE A 8 -13.80 -21.01 -7.06
C ILE A 8 -13.90 -19.64 -6.36
N GLY A 9 -13.82 -19.57 -5.03
CA GLY A 9 -13.99 -18.31 -4.29
C GLY A 9 -12.72 -17.45 -4.10
N VAL A 10 -11.53 -18.05 -4.13
CA VAL A 10 -10.26 -17.34 -3.81
C VAL A 10 -9.57 -16.81 -5.08
N GLY A 11 -9.84 -17.40 -6.24
CA GLY A 11 -9.23 -16.98 -7.52
C GLY A 11 -9.80 -15.69 -8.10
N ALA A 12 -11.05 -15.33 -7.78
CA ALA A 12 -11.71 -14.17 -8.39
C ALA A 12 -11.21 -12.83 -7.84
N VAL A 13 -10.84 -12.76 -6.56
CA VAL A 13 -10.33 -11.54 -5.93
C VAL A 13 -8.87 -11.28 -6.32
N LEU A 14 -8.05 -12.33 -6.40
CA LEU A 14 -6.66 -12.22 -6.89
C LEU A 14 -6.60 -11.95 -8.40
N GLY A 15 -7.54 -12.48 -9.19
CA GLY A 15 -7.63 -12.25 -10.63
C GLY A 15 -7.95 -10.80 -10.99
N MET A 16 -8.81 -10.11 -10.23
CA MET A 16 -9.17 -8.72 -10.52
C MET A 16 -8.01 -7.73 -10.28
N PHE A 17 -7.16 -7.97 -9.28
CA PHE A 17 -5.95 -7.16 -9.07
C PHE A 17 -4.89 -7.39 -10.16
N LEU A 18 -4.70 -8.63 -10.61
CA LEU A 18 -3.73 -8.94 -11.67
C LEU A 18 -4.18 -8.46 -13.05
N ILE A 19 -5.46 -8.56 -13.40
CA ILE A 19 -5.98 -8.08 -14.69
C ILE A 19 -5.94 -6.54 -14.76
N GLY A 20 -6.25 -5.85 -13.66
CA GLY A 20 -6.13 -4.39 -13.56
C GLY A 20 -4.69 -3.91 -13.71
N PHE A 21 -3.73 -4.59 -13.08
CA PHE A 21 -2.30 -4.27 -13.21
C PHE A 21 -1.74 -4.63 -14.60
N MET A 22 -2.23 -5.71 -15.22
CA MET A 22 -1.83 -6.11 -16.58
C MET A 22 -2.40 -5.19 -17.66
N PHE A 23 -3.64 -4.70 -17.52
CA PHE A 23 -4.19 -3.65 -18.40
C PHE A 23 -3.50 -2.29 -18.19
N TYR A 24 -3.12 -1.95 -16.96
CA TYR A 24 -2.37 -0.72 -16.66
C TYR A 24 -0.96 -0.75 -17.29
N THR A 25 -0.30 -1.91 -17.27
CA THR A 25 1.04 -2.06 -17.88
C THR A 25 0.99 -2.24 -19.40
N MET A 26 -0.04 -2.87 -19.97
CA MET A 26 -0.19 -3.02 -21.42
C MET A 26 -0.74 -1.76 -22.12
N ASN A 27 -1.48 -0.89 -21.42
CA ASN A 27 -1.95 0.39 -21.97
C ASN A 27 -0.95 1.55 -21.81
N LYS A 28 0.23 1.28 -21.20
CA LYS A 28 1.38 2.17 -21.30
C LYS A 28 2.09 1.89 -22.62
N GLY A 29 1.45 2.32 -23.70
CA GLY A 29 2.02 2.26 -25.05
C GLY A 29 3.44 2.84 -25.05
N ASN A 30 4.34 2.10 -25.71
CA ASN A 30 5.75 2.42 -25.89
C ASN A 30 5.95 3.84 -26.45
N ASN A 31 6.01 4.83 -25.57
CA ASN A 31 6.47 6.17 -25.90
C ASN A 31 7.87 6.34 -25.33
N HIS A 32 8.85 5.78 -26.04
CA HIS A 32 10.20 6.34 -25.98
C HIS A 32 10.10 7.74 -26.61
N PRO A 33 10.38 8.83 -25.89
CA PRO A 33 10.39 10.15 -26.51
C PRO A 33 11.61 10.22 -27.44
N LYS A 34 11.37 9.96 -28.73
CA LYS A 34 12.36 10.25 -29.78
C LYS A 34 12.14 11.71 -30.17
N PHE A 35 12.96 12.59 -29.60
CA PHE A 35 12.97 14.00 -29.97
C PHE A 35 13.44 14.11 -31.43
N GLN A 36 12.51 14.43 -32.34
CA GLN A 36 12.80 14.87 -33.69
C GLN A 36 12.00 16.14 -33.92
N LEU A 37 12.69 17.25 -34.18
CA LEU A 37 12.10 18.49 -34.65
C LEU A 37 11.87 18.34 -36.15
N GLU A 38 10.64 18.53 -36.62
CA GLU A 38 10.34 18.77 -38.03
C GLU A 38 9.14 19.73 -38.13
N ASP A 39 9.27 20.64 -39.09
CA ASP A 39 8.53 21.87 -39.35
C ASP A 39 7.04 21.72 -39.73
N GLY A 40 6.26 22.75 -39.40
CA GLY A 40 5.33 23.37 -40.35
C GLY A 40 3.88 22.84 -40.52
N ARG A 41 2.94 23.71 -40.13
CA ARG A 41 1.58 23.98 -40.69
C ARG A 41 0.34 23.21 -40.19
N THR A 42 -0.44 23.97 -39.40
CA THR A 42 -1.89 24.28 -39.47
C THR A 42 -2.92 23.16 -39.70
N GLY A 43 -3.84 23.05 -38.73
CA GLY A 43 -5.16 22.44 -38.93
C GLY A 43 -5.98 22.41 -37.64
N THR A 44 -6.81 23.43 -37.42
CA THR A 44 -7.71 23.58 -36.25
C THR A 44 -8.84 22.55 -36.30
N LEU A 45 -8.99 21.71 -35.28
CA LEU A 45 -10.26 21.04 -34.95
C LEU A 45 -10.50 21.16 -33.44
N LYS A 46 -11.56 21.89 -33.10
CA LYS A 46 -12.18 21.96 -31.77
C LYS A 46 -12.49 20.53 -31.30
N SER A 47 -11.88 20.12 -30.19
CA SER A 47 -12.32 18.98 -29.42
C SER A 47 -12.73 19.49 -28.04
N GLU A 48 -14.01 19.35 -27.72
CA GLU A 48 -14.56 19.59 -26.39
C GLU A 48 -13.85 18.67 -25.40
N ALA A 49 -12.93 19.24 -24.64
CA ALA A 49 -12.32 18.55 -23.51
C ALA A 49 -13.39 18.37 -22.42
N LYS A 50 -14.10 17.25 -22.44
CA LYS A 50 -14.58 16.65 -21.19
C LYS A 50 -13.35 16.36 -20.36
N ALA A 51 -13.09 17.23 -19.39
CA ALA A 51 -12.12 17.00 -18.34
C ALA A 51 -12.45 15.67 -17.66
N SER A 52 -11.79 14.60 -18.09
CA SER A 52 -11.63 13.40 -17.27
C SER A 52 -10.83 13.88 -16.07
N SER A 53 -11.48 13.96 -14.91
CA SER A 53 -10.83 14.27 -13.64
C SER A 53 -9.69 13.28 -13.44
N GLU A 54 -8.49 13.71 -13.80
CA GLU A 54 -7.25 13.08 -13.43
C GLU A 54 -7.18 13.22 -11.92
N ASN A 55 -7.61 12.17 -11.22
CA ASN A 55 -7.61 12.11 -9.77
C ASN A 55 -6.13 12.14 -9.36
N LYS A 56 -5.58 13.34 -9.16
CA LYS A 56 -4.22 13.52 -8.69
C LYS A 56 -4.08 12.70 -7.43
N LEU A 57 -3.14 11.74 -7.41
CA LEU A 57 -2.81 11.07 -6.17
C LEU A 57 -2.50 12.14 -5.11
N PRO A 58 -2.91 11.93 -3.84
CA PRO A 58 -2.59 12.87 -2.78
C PRO A 58 -1.08 13.10 -2.73
N SER A 59 -0.66 14.36 -2.59
CA SER A 59 0.76 14.69 -2.39
C SER A 59 1.25 14.27 -1.00
N ASP A 60 0.31 14.08 -0.07
CA ASP A 60 0.58 13.71 1.31
C ASP A 60 0.60 12.17 1.48
N PRO A 61 1.66 11.59 2.07
CA PRO A 61 1.76 10.15 2.29
C PRO A 61 0.61 9.57 3.13
N GLU A 62 0.11 10.30 4.12
CA GLU A 62 -0.96 9.82 5.00
C GLU A 62 -2.30 9.83 4.28
N GLU A 63 -2.59 10.88 3.52
CA GLU A 63 -3.79 10.93 2.67
C GLU A 63 -3.76 9.81 1.61
N ALA A 64 -2.60 9.59 0.98
CA ALA A 64 -2.42 8.51 0.02
C ALA A 64 -2.63 7.13 0.66
N ALA A 65 -2.18 6.94 1.91
CA ALA A 65 -2.38 5.72 2.67
C ALA A 65 -3.86 5.52 3.01
N LYS A 66 -4.54 6.56 3.50
CA LYS A 66 -5.98 6.51 3.80
C LYS A 66 -6.82 6.22 2.56
N ALA A 67 -6.41 6.70 1.40
CA ALA A 67 -7.09 6.43 0.13
C ALA A 67 -7.07 4.95 -0.29
N THR A 68 -6.18 4.12 0.27
CA THR A 68 -6.17 2.66 -0.01
C THR A 68 -7.09 1.86 0.90
N LEU A 69 -7.70 2.49 1.91
CA LEU A 69 -8.58 1.81 2.86
C LEU A 69 -9.96 1.60 2.24
N GLU A 70 -10.60 0.50 2.61
CA GLU A 70 -11.97 0.19 2.16
C GLU A 70 -12.99 1.12 2.84
N GLN A 71 -12.77 1.41 4.12
CA GLN A 71 -13.66 2.25 4.95
C GLN A 71 -12.85 3.31 5.72
N SER A 72 -12.21 4.23 5.00
CA SER A 72 -11.35 5.29 5.58
C SER A 72 -12.07 6.26 6.52
N ASP A 73 -13.41 6.31 6.49
CA ASP A 73 -14.25 7.11 7.40
C ASP A 73 -14.70 6.33 8.65
N LYS A 74 -14.36 5.04 8.76
CA LYS A 74 -14.81 4.16 9.86
C LYS A 74 -13.68 3.81 10.83
N GLU A 75 -13.08 4.83 11.42
CA GLU A 75 -12.10 4.64 12.50
C GLU A 75 -12.70 3.91 13.72
N ILE A 76 -11.90 3.05 14.34
CA ILE A 76 -12.23 2.33 15.57
C ILE A 76 -11.04 2.36 16.55
N LYS A 77 -11.36 2.28 17.85
CA LYS A 77 -10.34 2.23 18.91
C LYS A 77 -9.91 0.81 19.29
N SER A 78 -10.77 -0.18 19.02
CA SER A 78 -10.44 -1.58 19.31
C SER A 78 -9.25 -2.05 18.47
N TYR A 79 -8.52 -3.03 18.99
CA TYR A 79 -7.33 -3.62 18.36
C TYR A 79 -6.11 -2.71 18.22
N LYS A 80 -6.20 -1.40 18.48
CA LYS A 80 -5.07 -0.47 18.38
C LYS A 80 -3.85 -0.94 19.19
N ASP A 81 -4.04 -1.32 20.46
CA ASP A 81 -2.94 -1.79 21.30
C ASP A 81 -2.38 -3.14 20.85
N GLU A 82 -3.24 -4.08 20.45
CA GLU A 82 -2.79 -5.38 19.94
C GLU A 82 -1.98 -5.25 18.64
N ILE A 83 -2.43 -4.38 17.73
CA ILE A 83 -1.72 -4.10 16.48
C ILE A 83 -0.38 -3.43 16.78
N LYS A 84 -0.35 -2.47 17.71
CA LYS A 84 0.87 -1.77 18.13
C LYS A 84 1.94 -2.73 18.64
N GLU A 85 1.59 -3.65 19.53
CA GLU A 85 2.54 -4.64 20.06
C GLU A 85 3.09 -5.56 18.97
N LYS A 86 2.24 -6.00 18.03
CA LYS A 86 2.69 -6.83 16.89
C LYS A 86 3.56 -6.05 15.91
N LEU A 87 3.29 -4.76 15.70
CA LEU A 87 4.14 -3.87 14.90
C LEU A 87 5.51 -3.70 15.56
N LYS A 88 5.58 -3.52 16.88
CA LYS A 88 6.86 -3.47 17.62
C LYS A 88 7.69 -4.73 17.42
N VAL A 89 7.07 -5.91 17.53
CA VAL A 89 7.75 -7.19 17.25
C VAL A 89 8.26 -7.24 15.81
N MET A 90 7.43 -6.87 14.83
CA MET A 90 7.82 -6.83 13.42
C MET A 90 9.01 -5.88 13.20
N MET A 91 8.94 -4.66 13.70
CA MET A 91 9.99 -3.65 13.56
C MET A 91 11.29 -4.07 14.23
N SER A 92 11.23 -4.70 15.41
CA SER A 92 12.40 -5.25 16.07
C SER A 92 13.09 -6.32 15.21
N ASN A 93 12.33 -7.28 14.69
CA ASN A 93 12.89 -8.36 13.88
C ASN A 93 13.43 -7.84 12.54
N VAL A 94 12.63 -7.05 11.82
CA VAL A 94 13.00 -6.49 10.51
C VAL A 94 14.16 -5.50 10.64
N GLY A 95 14.21 -4.71 11.71
CA GLY A 95 15.30 -3.79 12.03
C GLY A 95 16.61 -4.50 12.36
N SER A 96 16.55 -5.74 12.87
CA SER A 96 17.73 -6.60 13.06
C SER A 96 18.21 -7.29 11.76
N GLY A 97 17.52 -7.05 10.64
CA GLY A 97 17.82 -7.63 9.33
C GLY A 97 17.06 -8.94 9.03
N ASP A 98 16.19 -9.41 9.93
CA ASP A 98 15.35 -10.59 9.68
C ASP A 98 14.12 -10.23 8.84
N ILE A 99 14.32 -10.16 7.53
CA ILE A 99 13.28 -9.87 6.54
C ILE A 99 12.45 -11.10 6.13
N LYS A 100 12.49 -12.19 6.92
CA LYS A 100 11.65 -13.37 6.68
C LYS A 100 10.24 -13.09 7.19
N ALA A 101 9.24 -13.53 6.43
CA ALA A 101 7.87 -13.53 6.90
C ALA A 101 7.72 -14.60 8.00
N GLN A 102 7.36 -14.18 9.21
CA GLN A 102 7.21 -15.04 10.38
C GLN A 102 6.14 -14.49 11.33
N PRO A 103 5.59 -15.26 12.27
CA PRO A 103 4.63 -14.74 13.23
C PRO A 103 5.16 -13.49 13.98
N PRO A 104 4.36 -12.43 14.16
CA PRO A 104 2.94 -12.29 13.81
C PRO A 104 2.64 -11.82 12.37
N TYR A 105 3.63 -11.70 11.50
CA TYR A 105 3.54 -11.05 10.19
C TYR A 105 3.87 -11.95 8.98
N GLN A 106 3.69 -13.26 9.14
CA GLN A 106 4.02 -14.27 8.12
C GLN A 106 3.27 -14.12 6.79
N ILE A 107 2.21 -13.32 6.76
CA ILE A 107 1.41 -13.03 5.56
C ILE A 107 1.83 -11.71 4.88
N THR A 108 2.80 -10.99 5.44
CA THR A 108 3.37 -9.79 4.83
C THR A 108 4.33 -10.18 3.71
N GLU A 109 4.21 -9.51 2.56
CA GLU A 109 5.09 -9.76 1.43
C GLU A 109 6.53 -9.28 1.71
N ARG A 110 7.51 -10.04 1.21
CA ARG A 110 8.94 -9.72 1.41
C ARG A 110 9.30 -8.33 0.91
N GLY A 111 8.74 -7.88 -0.21
CA GLY A 111 9.04 -6.54 -0.75
C GLY A 111 8.65 -5.41 0.22
N ILE A 112 7.53 -5.57 0.94
CA ILE A 112 7.11 -4.61 1.97
C ILE A 112 8.01 -4.72 3.20
N LEU A 113 8.40 -5.92 3.62
CA LEU A 113 9.38 -6.10 4.72
C LEU A 113 10.74 -5.47 4.39
N THR A 114 11.21 -5.60 3.14
CA THR A 114 12.42 -4.93 2.67
C THR A 114 12.26 -3.41 2.71
N SER A 115 11.10 -2.89 2.31
CA SER A 115 10.81 -1.44 2.39
C SER A 115 10.82 -0.94 3.83
N LEU A 116 10.22 -1.69 4.76
CA LEU A 116 10.27 -1.39 6.20
C LEU A 116 11.71 -1.46 6.74
N SER A 117 12.48 -2.47 6.34
CA SER A 117 13.90 -2.60 6.73
C SER A 117 14.71 -1.40 6.26
N ASN A 118 14.53 -0.95 5.02
CA ASN A 118 15.20 0.24 4.49
C ASN A 118 14.81 1.51 5.25
N ALA A 119 13.54 1.65 5.66
CA ALA A 119 13.11 2.77 6.49
C ALA A 119 13.81 2.76 7.85
N LEU A 120 13.81 1.61 8.54
CA LEU A 120 14.45 1.44 9.85
C LEU A 120 15.97 1.69 9.79
N VAL A 121 16.66 1.13 8.80
CA VAL A 121 18.10 1.37 8.56
C VAL A 121 18.36 2.84 8.20
N GLY A 122 17.42 3.47 7.50
CA GLY A 122 17.44 4.89 7.16
C GLY A 122 17.14 5.84 8.33
N GLY A 123 17.04 5.34 9.56
CA GLY A 123 16.79 6.17 10.74
C GLY A 123 15.33 6.61 10.90
N TYR A 124 14.39 5.97 10.18
CA TYR A 124 12.98 6.20 10.44
C TYR A 124 12.52 5.41 11.67
N THR A 125 11.75 6.05 12.54
CA THR A 125 11.18 5.45 13.74
C THR A 125 9.66 5.39 13.65
N PHE A 126 9.07 4.38 14.29
CA PHE A 126 7.62 4.26 14.38
C PHE A 126 7.04 5.37 15.26
N ASP A 127 6.15 6.18 14.69
CA ASP A 127 5.31 7.11 15.45
C ASP A 127 4.08 6.35 15.97
N GLU A 128 4.11 5.96 17.25
CA GLU A 128 3.03 5.19 17.88
C GLU A 128 1.68 5.93 17.89
N ASP A 129 1.70 7.27 17.93
CA ASP A 129 0.50 8.08 18.00
C ASP A 129 -0.23 8.15 16.65
N SER A 130 0.53 8.05 15.55
CA SER A 130 -0.02 7.98 14.18
C SER A 130 -0.81 6.70 13.88
N LEU A 131 -0.68 5.66 14.70
CA LEU A 131 -1.38 4.40 14.48
C LEU A 131 -2.90 4.60 14.55
N THR A 132 -3.59 4.39 13.44
CA THR A 132 -5.05 4.51 13.37
C THR A 132 -5.63 3.23 12.78
N VAL A 133 -6.76 2.77 13.33
CA VAL A 133 -7.39 1.50 12.96
C VAL A 133 -8.78 1.78 12.42
N TYR A 134 -9.17 1.06 11.37
CA TYR A 134 -10.40 1.23 10.63
C TYR A 134 -11.12 -0.09 10.45
N ASN A 135 -12.43 -0.04 10.26
CA ASN A 135 -13.16 -1.18 9.74
C ASN A 135 -12.72 -1.50 8.30
N SER A 136 -12.98 -2.74 7.91
CA SER A 136 -12.88 -3.24 6.54
C SER A 136 -14.26 -3.78 6.16
N ASP A 137 -14.50 -3.97 4.88
CA ASP A 137 -15.68 -4.68 4.36
C ASP A 137 -15.72 -6.14 4.87
N SER A 138 -14.57 -6.68 5.28
CA SER A 138 -14.44 -7.99 5.91
C SER A 138 -14.53 -7.91 7.43
N LYS A 139 -15.51 -8.61 8.04
CA LYS A 139 -15.70 -8.63 9.51
C LYS A 139 -14.49 -9.10 10.31
N ASN A 140 -13.71 -10.01 9.74
CA ASN A 140 -12.53 -10.62 10.38
C ASN A 140 -11.22 -9.90 10.05
N VAL A 141 -11.30 -8.75 9.38
CA VAL A 141 -10.16 -7.92 9.05
C VAL A 141 -10.40 -6.53 9.60
N LYS A 142 -9.37 -5.94 10.19
CA LYS A 142 -9.29 -4.49 10.43
C LYS A 142 -8.17 -3.94 9.57
N GLN A 143 -8.36 -2.74 9.06
CA GLN A 143 -7.29 -2.04 8.36
C GLN A 143 -6.64 -1.05 9.30
N PHE A 144 -5.38 -0.74 9.09
CA PHE A 144 -4.70 0.26 9.89
C PHE A 144 -3.72 1.06 9.05
N THR A 145 -3.44 2.27 9.51
CA THR A 145 -2.39 3.14 8.99
C THR A 145 -1.43 3.49 10.11
N PHE A 146 -0.15 3.68 9.78
CA PHE A 146 0.82 4.28 10.69
C PHE A 146 1.93 4.98 9.93
N ASN A 147 2.60 5.90 10.59
CA ASN A 147 3.71 6.66 10.05
C ASN A 147 5.04 6.15 10.62
N MET A 148 6.03 6.12 9.74
CA MET A 148 7.44 6.05 10.10
C MET A 148 8.02 7.44 9.84
N VAL A 149 8.65 8.05 10.83
CA VAL A 149 9.13 9.44 10.81
C VAL A 149 10.65 9.51 10.89
N SER A 150 11.26 10.43 10.17
CA SER A 150 12.68 10.78 10.25
C SER A 150 12.85 12.27 9.95
N GLU A 151 13.92 12.90 10.41
CA GLU A 151 14.17 14.37 10.36
C GLU A 151 13.41 15.16 9.27
N GLY A 152 12.24 15.72 9.63
CA GLY A 152 11.45 16.59 8.76
C GLY A 152 10.64 15.91 7.64
N THR A 153 10.58 14.57 7.62
CA THR A 153 9.84 13.78 6.62
C THR A 153 9.19 12.54 7.24
N TYR A 154 8.25 11.93 6.53
CA TYR A 154 7.66 10.66 6.94
C TYR A 154 7.22 9.84 5.74
N VAL A 155 7.00 8.55 5.98
CA VAL A 155 6.29 7.64 5.08
C VAL A 155 5.13 7.01 5.84
N SER A 156 4.06 6.67 5.12
CA SER A 156 2.86 6.10 5.73
C SER A 156 2.64 4.69 5.21
N TYR A 157 2.41 3.75 6.13
CA TYR A 157 2.12 2.37 5.81
C TYR A 157 0.63 2.08 5.98
N THR A 158 0.12 1.16 5.17
CA THR A 158 -1.19 0.54 5.38
C THR A 158 -1.03 -0.94 5.63
N GLY A 159 -1.92 -1.51 6.43
CA GLY A 159 -1.92 -2.93 6.69
C GLY A 159 -3.27 -3.48 7.13
N ASN A 160 -3.34 -4.81 7.13
CA ASN A 160 -4.49 -5.58 7.57
C ASN A 160 -4.15 -6.31 8.87
N TYR A 161 -5.10 -6.34 9.78
CA TYR A 161 -5.09 -7.14 10.99
C TYR A 161 -6.18 -8.20 10.92
N VAL A 162 -5.77 -9.47 10.87
CA VAL A 162 -6.70 -10.61 10.78
C VAL A 162 -7.10 -11.03 12.19
N THR A 163 -8.30 -10.66 12.62
CA THR A 163 -8.76 -10.81 14.01
C THR A 163 -8.86 -12.27 14.46
N GLY A 164 -9.09 -13.20 13.52
CA GLY A 164 -9.19 -14.63 13.82
C GLY A 164 -7.86 -15.33 14.10
N THR A 165 -6.75 -14.79 13.58
CA THR A 165 -5.41 -15.40 13.72
C THR A 165 -4.43 -14.50 14.46
N GLY A 166 -4.80 -13.24 14.71
CA GLY A 166 -3.94 -12.24 15.30
C GLY A 166 -2.75 -11.88 14.42
N GLN A 167 -2.83 -12.09 13.10
CA GLN A 167 -1.74 -11.80 12.17
C GLN A 167 -1.84 -10.38 11.60
N ILE A 168 -0.68 -9.79 11.33
CA ILE A 168 -0.54 -8.54 10.60
C ILE A 168 -0.04 -8.80 9.18
N GLN A 169 -0.64 -8.13 8.21
CA GLN A 169 -0.14 -7.98 6.85
C GLN A 169 0.16 -6.50 6.62
N LEU A 170 1.43 -6.12 6.39
CA LEU A 170 1.67 -4.82 5.75
C LEU A 170 1.38 -4.93 4.25
N ALA A 171 0.65 -3.96 3.72
CA ALA A 171 0.14 -3.97 2.36
C ALA A 171 0.88 -2.96 1.48
N THR A 172 0.94 -1.69 1.90
CA THR A 172 1.58 -0.63 1.10
C THR A 172 2.42 0.30 1.96
N MET A 173 3.36 0.99 1.30
CA MET A 173 4.08 2.14 1.82
C MET A 173 3.84 3.30 0.84
N GLN A 174 3.46 4.45 1.38
CA GLN A 174 3.26 5.70 0.65
C GLN A 174 4.31 6.72 1.07
N GLY A 175 4.69 7.59 0.13
CA GLY A 175 5.80 8.52 0.30
C GLY A 175 7.13 7.96 -0.21
N SER A 176 8.23 8.62 0.13
CA SER A 176 9.57 8.24 -0.32
C SER A 176 10.55 8.33 0.85
N LEU A 177 11.45 7.35 0.92
CA LEU A 177 12.51 7.34 1.93
C LEU A 177 13.63 8.29 1.50
N ASN A 178 13.98 9.23 2.36
CA ASN A 178 15.13 10.11 2.20
C ASN A 178 16.33 9.49 2.90
N ILE A 179 16.90 8.47 2.27
CA ILE A 179 18.12 7.79 2.75
C ILE A 179 19.32 8.43 2.06
N ALA A 180 20.20 9.07 2.84
CA ALA A 180 21.49 9.55 2.32
C ALA A 180 22.28 8.36 1.76
N LYS A 181 22.72 8.48 0.51
CA LYS A 181 23.52 7.46 -0.18
C LYS A 181 24.97 7.46 0.28
#